data_AF-A0A1V3SZG3-F1
#
_entry.id   AF-A0A1V3SZG3-F1
#
_cell.length_a   1.000
_cell.length_b   1.000
_cell.length_c   1.000
_cell.angle_alpha   90.00
_cell.angle_beta   90.00
_cell.angle_gamma   90.00
#
_symmetry.space_group_name_H-M   'P 1'
#
loop_
_entity.id
_entity.type
_entity.pdbx_description
1 polymer ?
#
loop_
_entity_poly.entity_id
_entity_poly.type
_entity_poly.pdbx_seq_one_letter_code
_entity_poly.pdbx_strand_id
1 'polypeptide(L)'
;MINFIPLTFFGLIALVGGAFFVHGFLNRQKIFQSFRAFSQSLQGEAGRDHVAAYPWMRGKWKDRDLRIFFHTSENHTVSVLNLVIDLEIRTPRKFVLLQKEGFRKPKPDQLQKLEEEVGPLLGEMGIPFDVRSPEGEATREILANPGIRKTLSELTGYNQILVWDGRLMASRQFDGVDEVTPERLEQAVSLLERLSIPLEMEEKVAVS
;
A
#
# COMPACT_ATOMS: atom_id res chain seq x y z
N MET A 1 -43.48 37.50 -0.30
CA MET A 1 -42.75 36.81 0.79
C MET A 1 -41.65 35.99 0.16
N ILE A 2 -40.39 36.32 0.41
CA ILE A 2 -39.27 35.44 0.03
C ILE A 2 -39.37 34.20 0.91
N ASN A 3 -39.45 33.00 0.33
CA ASN A 3 -39.41 31.76 1.09
C ASN A 3 -38.03 31.64 1.74
N PHE A 4 -37.95 31.91 3.05
CA PHE A 4 -36.71 31.84 3.83
C PHE A 4 -36.20 30.40 4.00
N ILE A 5 -37.07 29.39 3.85
CA ILE A 5 -36.76 27.98 4.06
C ILE A 5 -35.79 27.41 3.01
N PRO A 6 -36.00 27.57 1.68
CA PRO A 6 -35.01 27.18 0.67
C PRO A 6 -33.67 27.90 0.83
N LEU A 7 -33.69 29.21 1.12
CA LEU A 7 -32.46 29.99 1.26
C LEU A 7 -31.60 29.52 2.45
N THR A 8 -32.23 29.23 3.60
CA THR A 8 -31.54 28.67 4.77
C THR A 8 -31.06 27.24 4.51
N PHE A 9 -31.84 26.41 3.80
CA PHE A 9 -31.43 25.06 3.42
C PHE A 9 -30.22 25.06 2.48
N PHE A 10 -30.21 25.88 1.43
CA PHE A 10 -29.06 26.01 0.54
C PHE A 10 -27.83 26.60 1.25
N GLY A 11 -28.05 27.56 2.16
CA GLY A 11 -26.98 28.09 3.02
C GLY A 11 -26.33 27.02 3.89
N LEU A 12 -27.13 26.12 4.48
CA LEU A 12 -26.63 25.02 5.30
C LEU A 12 -25.88 23.98 4.46
N ILE A 13 -26.39 23.61 3.28
CA ILE A 13 -25.68 22.72 2.35
C ILE A 13 -24.34 23.32 1.91
N ALA A 14 -24.32 24.61 1.56
CA ALA A 14 -23.09 25.29 1.15
C ALA A 14 -22.06 25.33 2.29
N LEU A 15 -22.50 25.57 3.53
CA LEU A 15 -21.63 25.56 4.71
C LEU A 15 -21.05 24.16 4.98
N VAL A 16 -21.88 23.12 4.94
CA VAL A 16 -21.44 21.73 5.13
C VAL A 16 -20.48 21.31 4.01
N GLY A 17 -20.84 21.57 2.76
CA GLY A 17 -19.97 21.27 1.61
C GLY A 17 -18.63 22.01 1.67
N GLY A 18 -18.67 23.30 2.05
CA GLY A 18 -17.45 24.10 2.27
C GLY A 18 -16.58 23.53 3.39
N ALA A 19 -17.18 23.10 4.50
CA ALA A 19 -16.45 22.49 5.61
C ALA A 19 -15.74 21.19 5.18
N PHE A 20 -16.41 20.31 4.43
CA PHE A 20 -15.79 19.09 3.89
C PHE A 20 -14.63 19.39 2.93
N PHE A 21 -14.79 20.39 2.07
CA PHE A 21 -13.72 20.80 1.15
C PHE A 21 -12.50 21.33 1.91
N VAL A 22 -12.70 22.23 2.88
CA VAL A 22 -11.62 22.77 3.72
C VAL A 22 -10.95 21.66 4.52
N HIS A 23 -11.72 20.73 5.08
CA HIS A 23 -11.17 19.60 5.83
C HIS A 23 -10.32 18.69 4.94
N GLY A 24 -10.81 18.33 3.75
CA GLY A 24 -10.05 17.54 2.77
C GLY A 24 -8.76 18.24 2.33
N PHE A 25 -8.81 19.56 2.11
CA PHE A 25 -7.65 20.36 1.76
C PHE A 25 -6.60 20.40 2.88
N LEU A 26 -7.02 20.69 4.12
CA LEU A 26 -6.14 20.70 5.29
C LEU A 26 -5.50 19.33 5.53
N ASN A 27 -6.25 18.24 5.35
CA ASN A 27 -5.72 16.89 5.49
C ASN A 27 -4.61 16.60 4.47
N ARG A 28 -4.82 16.95 3.19
CA ARG A 28 -3.75 16.81 2.16
C ARG A 28 -2.52 17.64 2.47
N GLN A 29 -2.70 18.84 3.02
CA GLN A 29 -1.59 19.69 3.46
C GLN A 29 -0.81 19.06 4.62
N LYS A 30 -1.49 18.49 5.62
CA LYS A 30 -0.85 17.75 6.72
C LYS A 30 -0.08 16.53 6.22
N ILE A 31 -0.70 15.72 5.34
CA ILE A 31 -0.04 14.56 4.71
C ILE A 31 1.23 15.02 3.98
N PHE A 32 1.16 16.09 3.19
CA PHE A 32 2.32 16.61 2.47
C PHE A 32 3.44 17.08 3.41
N GLN A 33 3.10 17.72 4.52
CA GLN A 33 4.08 18.11 5.54
C GLN A 33 4.77 16.89 6.16
N SER A 34 4.02 15.84 6.50
CA SER A 34 4.61 14.61 7.05
C SER A 34 5.49 13.89 6.03
N PHE A 35 5.05 13.78 4.78
CA PHE A 35 5.84 13.21 3.68
C PHE A 35 7.13 14.01 3.46
N ARG A 36 7.05 15.34 3.49
CA ARG A 36 8.23 16.20 3.39
C ARG A 36 9.19 15.96 4.56
N ALA A 37 8.70 15.95 5.79
CA ALA A 37 9.52 15.73 6.98
C ALA A 37 10.22 14.36 6.93
N PHE A 38 9.51 13.30 6.57
CA PHE A 38 10.08 11.96 6.45
C PHE A 38 11.04 11.84 5.25
N SER A 39 10.72 12.44 4.10
CA SER A 39 11.63 12.42 2.95
C SER A 39 12.96 13.12 3.23
N GLN A 40 12.96 14.18 4.06
CA GLN A 40 14.16 14.91 4.44
C GLN A 40 15.14 14.06 5.27
N SER A 41 14.65 13.17 6.14
CA SER A 41 15.51 12.25 6.89
C SER A 41 16.13 11.17 5.98
N LEU A 42 15.57 10.96 4.79
CA LEU A 42 16.00 9.95 3.81
C LEU A 42 16.75 10.54 2.61
N GLN A 43 17.22 11.80 2.70
CA GLN A 43 17.83 12.55 1.60
C GLN A 43 16.98 12.52 0.31
N GLY A 44 15.66 12.51 0.49
CA GLY A 44 14.68 12.38 -0.57
C GLY A 44 13.90 13.67 -0.81
N GLU A 45 12.77 13.53 -1.47
CA GLU A 45 11.84 14.63 -1.72
C GLU A 45 10.38 14.17 -1.65
N ALA A 46 9.51 15.13 -1.40
CA ALA A 46 8.07 14.97 -1.46
C ALA A 46 7.48 15.92 -2.49
N GLY A 47 6.48 15.46 -3.23
CA GLY A 47 5.85 16.20 -4.31
C GLY A 47 4.33 15.98 -4.38
N ARG A 48 3.71 16.71 -5.29
CA ARG A 48 2.29 16.61 -5.67
C ARG A 48 2.09 17.25 -7.03
N ASP A 49 1.22 16.68 -7.85
CA ASP A 49 0.99 17.19 -9.21
C ASP A 49 0.25 18.53 -9.19
N HIS A 50 -0.66 18.71 -8.24
CA HIS A 50 -1.32 19.98 -7.97
C HIS A 50 -1.72 20.09 -6.49
N VAL A 51 -2.17 21.28 -6.10
CA VAL A 51 -2.49 21.63 -4.70
C VAL A 51 -3.59 20.72 -4.09
N ALA A 52 -4.51 20.25 -4.91
CA ALA A 52 -5.56 19.29 -4.53
C ALA A 52 -5.19 17.80 -4.68
N ALA A 53 -4.03 17.45 -5.22
CA ALA A 53 -3.64 16.05 -5.43
C ALA A 53 -3.15 15.43 -4.12
N TYR A 54 -3.28 14.12 -3.99
CA TYR A 54 -2.58 13.41 -2.92
C TYR A 54 -1.07 13.46 -3.16
N PRO A 55 -0.28 13.71 -2.11
CA PRO A 55 1.16 13.84 -2.25
C PRO A 55 1.83 12.46 -2.41
N TRP A 56 3.07 12.49 -2.86
CA TRP A 56 3.97 11.36 -2.93
C TRP A 56 5.32 11.73 -2.31
N MET A 57 6.11 10.74 -1.95
CA MET A 57 7.52 10.94 -1.58
C MET A 57 8.41 9.84 -2.14
N ARG A 58 9.68 10.19 -2.32
CA ARG A 58 10.78 9.28 -2.67
C ARG A 58 12.00 9.58 -1.81
N GLY A 59 12.83 8.59 -1.54
CA GLY A 59 14.07 8.74 -0.78
C GLY A 59 14.85 7.45 -0.76
N LYS A 60 15.90 7.39 0.07
CA LYS A 60 16.69 6.17 0.26
C LYS A 60 16.53 5.60 1.67
N TRP A 61 16.13 4.33 1.75
CA TRP A 61 16.09 3.58 3.00
C TRP A 61 17.23 2.57 3.04
N LYS A 62 18.32 2.89 3.74
CA LYS A 62 19.54 2.05 3.82
C LYS A 62 20.03 1.64 2.43
N ASP A 63 20.31 2.64 1.60
CA ASP A 63 20.77 2.52 0.20
C ASP A 63 19.79 1.87 -0.80
N ARG A 64 18.54 1.62 -0.39
CA ARG A 64 17.48 1.13 -1.28
C ARG A 64 16.51 2.24 -1.65
N ASP A 65 16.09 2.26 -2.91
CA ASP A 65 15.06 3.20 -3.36
C ASP A 65 13.73 2.93 -2.66
N LEU A 66 13.18 3.98 -2.05
CA LEU A 66 11.89 3.95 -1.37
C LEU A 66 10.95 4.96 -2.03
N ARG A 67 9.70 4.54 -2.26
CA ARG A 67 8.60 5.42 -2.69
C ARG A 67 7.39 5.18 -1.81
N ILE A 68 6.71 6.26 -1.43
CA ILE A 68 5.43 6.21 -0.71
C ILE A 68 4.45 7.12 -1.43
N PHE A 69 3.30 6.58 -1.82
CA PHE A 69 2.31 7.30 -2.61
C PHE A 69 0.91 6.76 -2.36
N PHE A 70 -0.09 7.47 -2.86
CA PHE A 70 -1.48 7.03 -2.79
C PHE A 70 -1.95 6.43 -4.11
N HIS A 71 -2.73 5.37 -4.02
CA HIS A 71 -3.39 4.75 -5.18
C HIS A 71 -4.88 4.58 -4.90
N THR A 72 -5.72 5.13 -5.77
CA THR A 72 -7.17 4.95 -5.68
C THR A 72 -7.56 3.67 -6.39
N SER A 73 -8.11 2.70 -5.65
CA SER A 73 -8.75 1.53 -6.23
C SER A 73 -10.25 1.81 -6.36
N GLU A 74 -10.77 1.75 -7.59
CA GLU A 74 -12.21 1.85 -7.82
C GLU A 74 -12.84 0.46 -7.67
N ASN A 75 -13.76 0.33 -6.72
CA ASN A 75 -14.74 -0.75 -6.74
C ASN A 75 -16.06 -0.15 -7.24
N HIS A 76 -16.91 -0.95 -7.91
CA HIS A 76 -18.13 -0.49 -8.61
C HIS A 76 -19.11 0.38 -7.78
N THR A 77 -18.88 0.56 -6.48
CA THR A 77 -19.73 1.32 -5.55
C THR A 77 -18.94 2.32 -4.67
N VAL A 78 -17.62 2.18 -4.54
CA VAL A 78 -16.78 2.99 -3.63
C VAL A 78 -15.36 3.13 -4.19
N SER A 79 -14.85 4.35 -4.26
CA SER A 79 -13.42 4.62 -4.47
C SER A 79 -12.69 4.54 -3.13
N VAL A 80 -11.77 3.58 -3.00
CA VAL A 80 -10.95 3.41 -1.79
C VAL A 80 -9.57 3.98 -2.07
N LEU A 81 -9.12 4.86 -1.18
CA LEU A 81 -7.77 5.40 -1.23
C LEU A 81 -6.83 4.47 -0.46
N ASN A 82 -5.79 3.98 -1.12
CA ASN A 82 -4.77 3.16 -0.48
C ASN A 82 -3.46 3.93 -0.33
N LEU A 83 -2.79 3.74 0.80
CA LEU A 83 -1.40 4.13 1.00
C LEU A 83 -0.51 2.97 0.54
N VAL A 84 0.40 3.27 -0.38
CA VAL A 84 1.34 2.30 -0.96
C VAL A 84 2.76 2.64 -0.52
N ILE A 85 3.47 1.65 -0.01
CA ILE A 85 4.90 1.72 0.29
C ILE A 85 5.61 0.75 -0.65
N ASP A 86 6.62 1.25 -1.35
CA ASP A 86 7.28 0.57 -2.45
C ASP A 86 8.80 0.66 -2.25
N LEU A 87 9.38 -0.45 -1.81
CA LEU A 87 10.78 -0.60 -1.42
C LEU A 87 11.52 -1.45 -2.47
N GLU A 88 12.65 -0.96 -2.95
CA GLU A 88 13.57 -1.74 -3.77
C GLU A 88 14.14 -2.94 -2.98
N ILE A 89 14.16 -4.11 -3.60
CA ILE A 89 14.70 -5.35 -3.05
C ILE A 89 15.51 -6.10 -4.10
N ARG A 90 16.41 -6.97 -3.65
CA ARG A 90 17.27 -7.82 -4.50
C ARG A 90 16.80 -9.26 -4.44
N THR A 91 15.69 -9.53 -5.12
CA THR A 91 15.20 -10.89 -5.31
C THR A 91 14.57 -11.01 -6.69
N PRO A 92 14.82 -12.10 -7.43
CA PRO A 92 14.16 -12.35 -8.72
C PRO A 92 12.73 -12.88 -8.54
N ARG A 93 12.33 -13.19 -7.29
CA ARG A 93 11.06 -13.84 -6.98
C ARG A 93 9.86 -12.98 -7.37
N LYS A 94 8.80 -13.66 -7.78
CA LYS A 94 7.54 -13.05 -8.20
C LYS A 94 6.38 -13.70 -7.51
N PHE A 95 5.72 -13.00 -6.60
CA PHE A 95 4.48 -13.45 -5.98
C PHE A 95 3.64 -12.31 -5.45
N VAL A 96 2.34 -12.58 -5.31
CA VAL A 96 1.35 -11.68 -4.76
C VAL A 96 0.72 -12.33 -3.55
N LEU A 97 0.61 -11.56 -2.47
CA LEU A 97 -0.09 -11.91 -1.25
C LEU A 97 -1.33 -11.02 -1.15
N LEU A 98 -2.51 -11.62 -1.18
CA LEU A 98 -3.80 -10.93 -1.08
C LEU A 98 -4.47 -11.30 0.24
N GLN A 99 -4.92 -10.31 1.00
CA GLN A 99 -5.53 -10.57 2.31
C GLN A 99 -6.81 -11.41 2.16
N LYS A 100 -6.89 -12.52 2.90
CA LYS A 100 -8.05 -13.43 2.85
C LYS A 100 -9.34 -12.77 3.31
N GLU A 101 -9.23 -11.97 4.37
CA GLU A 101 -10.33 -11.23 4.98
C GLU A 101 -10.40 -9.83 4.35
N GLY A 102 -11.18 -9.67 3.29
CA GLY A 102 -11.42 -8.37 2.66
C GLY A 102 -11.31 -8.36 1.14
N PHE A 103 -10.59 -9.32 0.54
CA PHE A 103 -10.54 -9.45 -0.91
C PHE A 103 -11.81 -10.14 -1.44
N ARG A 104 -12.66 -9.38 -2.16
CA ARG A 104 -13.79 -9.97 -2.88
C ARG A 104 -13.25 -10.88 -3.98
N LYS A 105 -13.73 -12.12 -4.05
CA LYS A 105 -13.39 -13.05 -5.13
C LYS A 105 -13.66 -12.36 -6.49
N PRO A 106 -12.66 -12.28 -7.39
CA PRO A 106 -12.85 -11.72 -8.71
C PRO A 106 -13.97 -12.43 -9.47
N LYS A 107 -14.60 -11.74 -10.41
CA LYS A 107 -15.49 -12.42 -11.38
C LYS A 107 -14.67 -13.43 -12.19
N PRO A 108 -15.27 -14.51 -12.72
CA PRO A 108 -14.55 -15.54 -13.47
C PRO A 108 -13.65 -14.97 -14.58
N ASP A 109 -14.15 -14.00 -15.34
CA ASP A 109 -13.43 -13.37 -16.46
C ASP A 109 -12.21 -12.54 -15.99
N GLN A 110 -12.27 -12.00 -14.78
CA GLN A 110 -11.17 -11.28 -14.15
C GLN A 110 -10.18 -12.24 -13.48
N LEU A 111 -10.66 -13.40 -13.03
CA LEU A 111 -9.83 -14.44 -12.43
C LEU A 111 -8.84 -14.99 -13.46
N GLN A 112 -9.29 -15.21 -14.71
CA GLN A 112 -8.42 -15.70 -15.78
C GLN A 112 -7.31 -14.69 -16.11
N LYS A 113 -7.65 -13.40 -16.26
CA LYS A 113 -6.65 -12.34 -16.46
C LYS A 113 -5.67 -12.23 -15.29
N LEU A 114 -6.18 -12.30 -14.07
CA LEU A 114 -5.33 -12.26 -12.88
C LEU A 114 -4.36 -13.45 -12.85
N GLU A 115 -4.82 -14.65 -13.21
CA GLU A 115 -3.98 -15.84 -13.28
C GLU A 115 -2.94 -15.76 -14.41
N GLU A 116 -3.30 -15.18 -15.56
CA GLU A 116 -2.35 -14.90 -16.65
C GLU A 116 -1.27 -13.88 -16.23
N GLU A 117 -1.62 -12.88 -15.43
CA GLU A 117 -0.70 -11.82 -14.99
C GLU A 117 0.19 -12.22 -13.81
N VAL A 118 -0.39 -12.87 -12.78
CA VAL A 118 0.30 -13.11 -11.51
C VAL A 118 0.45 -14.60 -11.14
N GLY A 119 -0.04 -15.49 -12.00
CA GLY A 119 0.04 -16.93 -11.82
C GLY A 119 -1.10 -17.54 -10.97
N PRO A 120 -1.11 -18.88 -10.87
CA PRO A 120 -2.13 -19.62 -10.16
C PRO A 120 -2.09 -19.40 -8.64
N LEU A 121 -3.22 -19.68 -7.99
CA LEU A 121 -3.30 -19.75 -6.53
C LEU A 121 -2.55 -20.99 -6.02
N LEU A 122 -1.64 -20.81 -5.06
CA LEU A 122 -0.78 -21.89 -4.58
C LEU A 122 -1.41 -22.81 -3.51
N GLY A 123 -2.65 -22.52 -3.10
CA GLY A 123 -3.41 -23.25 -2.09
C GLY A 123 -3.28 -22.67 -0.67
N GLU A 124 -3.79 -23.39 0.33
CA GLU A 124 -3.67 -22.97 1.73
C GLU A 124 -2.24 -23.19 2.25
N MET A 125 -1.57 -22.10 2.64
CA MET A 125 -0.19 -22.16 3.13
C MET A 125 -0.03 -21.87 4.63
N GLY A 126 -1.14 -21.71 5.36
CA GLY A 126 -1.12 -21.37 6.78
C GLY A 126 -0.60 -19.97 7.08
N ILE A 127 -0.78 -19.03 6.16
CA ILE A 127 -0.47 -17.60 6.31
C ILE A 127 -1.76 -16.78 6.09
N PRO A 128 -1.84 -15.52 6.58
CA PRO A 128 -3.07 -14.71 6.51
C PRO A 128 -3.42 -14.18 5.10
N PHE A 129 -2.66 -14.62 4.08
CA PHE A 129 -2.79 -14.19 2.69
C PHE A 129 -3.07 -15.38 1.77
N ASP A 130 -3.84 -15.14 0.73
CA ASP A 130 -3.89 -15.95 -0.49
C ASP A 130 -2.66 -15.63 -1.34
N VAL A 131 -2.00 -16.68 -1.83
CA VAL A 131 -0.73 -16.53 -2.55
C VAL A 131 -0.86 -16.94 -3.99
N ARG A 132 -0.46 -16.05 -4.89
CA ARG A 132 -0.38 -16.28 -6.32
C ARG A 132 1.04 -16.07 -6.81
N SER A 133 1.51 -16.94 -7.67
CA SER A 133 2.85 -16.83 -8.23
C SER A 133 3.00 -17.65 -9.52
N PRO A 134 3.76 -17.16 -10.52
CA PRO A 134 4.23 -17.97 -11.63
C PRO A 134 5.30 -19.01 -11.22
N GLU A 135 5.95 -18.84 -10.07
CA GLU A 135 7.02 -19.69 -9.53
C GLU A 135 6.51 -20.54 -8.36
N GLY A 136 5.57 -21.44 -8.62
CA GLY A 136 4.80 -22.11 -7.56
C GLY A 136 5.62 -22.84 -6.50
N GLU A 137 6.57 -23.71 -6.88
CA GLU A 137 7.38 -24.45 -5.90
C GLU A 137 8.34 -23.56 -5.12
N ALA A 138 9.10 -22.70 -5.83
CA ALA A 138 10.06 -21.80 -5.20
C ALA A 138 9.37 -20.79 -4.25
N THR A 139 8.17 -20.34 -4.60
CA THR A 139 7.36 -19.46 -3.73
C THR A 139 6.85 -20.19 -2.50
N ARG A 140 6.53 -21.49 -2.58
CA ARG A 140 6.16 -22.27 -1.40
C ARG A 140 7.33 -22.44 -0.44
N GLU A 141 8.52 -22.71 -0.99
CA GLU A 141 9.75 -22.87 -0.20
C GLU A 141 10.10 -21.60 0.57
N ILE A 142 10.15 -20.44 -0.11
CA ILE A 142 10.49 -19.16 0.52
C ILE A 142 9.44 -18.76 1.57
N LEU A 143 8.15 -19.01 1.32
CA LEU A 143 7.09 -18.70 2.28
C LEU A 143 6.96 -19.75 3.39
N ALA A 144 7.69 -20.87 3.32
CA ALA A 144 7.86 -21.79 4.44
C ALA A 144 8.84 -21.25 5.49
N ASN A 145 9.70 -20.28 5.13
CA ASN A 145 10.68 -19.67 6.02
C ASN A 145 10.00 -19.10 7.29
N PRO A 146 10.40 -19.52 8.51
CA PRO A 146 9.78 -19.06 9.76
C PRO A 146 9.88 -17.55 9.99
N GLY A 147 10.98 -16.92 9.55
CA GLY A 147 11.18 -15.48 9.65
C GLY A 147 10.16 -14.72 8.81
N ILE A 148 9.96 -15.16 7.57
CA ILE A 148 8.94 -14.59 6.66
C ILE A 148 7.54 -14.78 7.24
N ARG A 149 7.20 -15.99 7.69
CA ARG A 149 5.87 -16.28 8.28
C ARG A 149 5.56 -15.39 9.48
N LYS A 150 6.54 -15.19 10.36
CA LYS A 150 6.40 -14.29 11.51
C LYS A 150 6.11 -12.86 11.05
N THR A 151 6.89 -12.33 10.12
CA THR A 151 6.67 -10.96 9.62
C THR A 151 5.33 -10.81 8.90
N LEU A 152 4.91 -11.81 8.11
CA LEU A 152 3.60 -11.80 7.45
C LEU A 152 2.43 -11.79 8.45
N SER A 153 2.58 -12.40 9.63
CA SER A 153 1.56 -12.32 10.68
C SER A 153 1.39 -10.92 11.28
N GLU A 154 2.41 -10.06 11.19
CA GLU A 154 2.37 -8.66 11.63
C GLU A 154 1.81 -7.72 10.53
N LEU A 155 1.68 -8.22 9.29
CA LEU A 155 1.27 -7.46 8.12
C LEU A 155 -0.24 -7.56 7.81
N THR A 156 -1.07 -8.04 8.74
CA THR A 156 -2.52 -8.22 8.55
C THR A 156 -3.30 -6.91 8.31
N GLY A 157 -2.70 -5.76 8.59
CA GLY A 157 -3.26 -4.45 8.23
C GLY A 157 -3.07 -4.07 6.75
N TYR A 158 -2.40 -4.90 5.95
CA TYR A 158 -2.18 -4.67 4.52
C TYR A 158 -3.08 -5.54 3.68
N ASN A 159 -3.79 -4.90 2.74
CA ASN A 159 -4.72 -5.56 1.82
C ASN A 159 -3.97 -6.40 0.77
N GLN A 160 -2.80 -5.92 0.35
CA GLN A 160 -1.99 -6.53 -0.69
C GLN A 160 -0.50 -6.32 -0.41
N ILE A 161 0.29 -7.36 -0.62
CA ILE A 161 1.75 -7.30 -0.71
C ILE A 161 2.17 -7.92 -2.04
N LEU A 162 3.06 -7.25 -2.74
CA LEU A 162 3.57 -7.65 -4.04
C LEU A 162 5.09 -7.71 -3.96
N VAL A 163 5.65 -8.86 -4.32
CA VAL A 163 7.09 -9.04 -4.55
C VAL A 163 7.25 -9.27 -6.05
N TRP A 164 7.75 -8.26 -6.76
CA TRP A 164 7.77 -8.29 -8.21
C TRP A 164 8.85 -7.36 -8.78
N ASP A 165 9.60 -7.84 -9.78
CA ASP A 165 10.58 -7.06 -10.54
C ASP A 165 11.52 -6.21 -9.66
N GLY A 166 12.08 -6.82 -8.61
CA GLY A 166 13.00 -6.14 -7.68
C GLY A 166 12.33 -5.13 -6.75
N ARG A 167 11.01 -5.24 -6.53
CA ARG A 167 10.25 -4.37 -5.64
C ARG A 167 9.42 -5.17 -4.64
N LEU A 168 9.41 -4.71 -3.40
CA LEU A 168 8.44 -5.08 -2.37
C LEU A 168 7.46 -3.93 -2.21
N MET A 169 6.25 -4.11 -2.72
CA MET A 169 5.16 -3.14 -2.55
C MET A 169 4.16 -3.67 -1.54
N ALA A 170 3.71 -2.82 -0.62
CA ALA A 170 2.62 -3.14 0.28
C ALA A 170 1.59 -2.01 0.26
N SER A 171 0.33 -2.39 0.19
CA SER A 171 -0.81 -1.50 0.05
C SER A 171 -1.82 -1.77 1.15
N ARG A 172 -2.32 -0.70 1.77
CA ARG A 172 -3.39 -0.73 2.76
C ARG A 172 -4.36 0.42 2.56
N GLN A 173 -5.60 0.24 2.98
CA GLN A 173 -6.56 1.33 2.98
C GLN A 173 -6.05 2.46 3.87
N PHE A 174 -6.18 3.70 3.38
CA PHE A 174 -5.82 4.89 4.13
C PHE A 174 -7.02 5.36 4.94
N ASP A 175 -6.88 5.36 6.27
CA ASP A 175 -7.98 5.69 7.18
C ASP A 175 -7.85 7.08 7.81
N GLY A 176 -6.65 7.69 7.82
CA GLY A 176 -6.46 8.96 8.50
C GLY A 176 -5.07 9.58 8.39
N VAL A 177 -4.99 10.90 8.61
CA VAL A 177 -3.73 11.67 8.55
C VAL A 177 -2.72 11.26 9.63
N ASP A 178 -3.17 10.61 10.70
CA ASP A 178 -2.36 10.03 11.77
C ASP A 178 -1.58 8.79 11.31
N GLU A 179 -1.95 8.18 10.18
CA GLU A 179 -1.26 7.03 9.61
C GLU A 179 0.03 7.38 8.87
N VAL A 180 0.20 8.67 8.54
CA VAL A 180 1.31 9.17 7.73
C VAL A 180 2.27 10.05 8.53
N THR A 181 2.24 10.01 9.86
CA THR A 181 3.28 10.69 10.65
C THR A 181 4.65 10.05 10.34
N PRO A 182 5.76 10.80 10.45
CA PRO A 182 7.09 10.25 10.18
C PRO A 182 7.38 8.96 10.95
N GLU A 183 6.96 8.86 12.20
CA GLU A 183 7.17 7.68 13.06
C GLU A 183 6.38 6.47 12.54
N ARG A 184 5.14 6.68 12.07
CA ARG A 184 4.32 5.61 11.48
C ARG A 184 4.87 5.13 10.15
N LEU A 185 5.34 6.07 9.31
CA LEU A 185 5.99 5.73 8.05
C LEU A 185 7.28 4.95 8.30
N GLU A 186 8.09 5.36 9.27
CA GLU A 186 9.32 4.66 9.65
C GLU A 186 9.03 3.23 10.14
N GLN A 187 8.02 3.05 10.99
CA GLN A 187 7.58 1.73 11.45
C GLN A 187 7.13 0.84 10.28
N ALA A 188 6.36 1.41 9.35
CA ALA A 188 5.85 0.69 8.19
C ALA A 188 6.97 0.25 7.24
N VAL A 189 7.92 1.15 6.93
CA VAL A 189 9.09 0.82 6.10
C VAL A 189 9.99 -0.20 6.79
N SER A 190 10.21 -0.07 8.11
CA SER A 190 10.98 -1.03 8.90
C SER A 190 10.35 -2.42 8.91
N LEU A 191 9.01 -2.51 8.90
CA LEU A 191 8.31 -3.78 8.80
C LEU A 191 8.52 -4.44 7.43
N LEU A 192 8.46 -3.68 6.33
CA LEU A 192 8.77 -4.20 4.99
C LEU A 192 10.23 -4.59 4.82
N GLU A 193 11.16 -3.82 5.41
CA GLU A 193 12.56 -4.22 5.46
C GLU A 193 12.76 -5.56 6.18
N ARG A 194 12.08 -5.78 7.32
CA ARG A 194 12.17 -7.07 8.02
C ARG A 194 11.70 -8.23 7.15
N LEU A 195 10.71 -8.00 6.28
CA LEU A 195 10.26 -8.98 5.30
C LEU A 195 11.28 -9.14 4.16
N SER A 196 11.92 -8.08 3.71
CA SER A 196 12.86 -8.13 2.58
C SER A 196 14.14 -8.89 2.90
N ILE A 197 14.69 -8.77 4.11
CA ILE A 197 15.96 -9.40 4.49
C ILE A 197 15.98 -10.92 4.18
N PRO A 198 15.04 -11.74 4.70
CA PRO A 198 15.03 -13.16 4.36
C PRO A 198 14.75 -13.43 2.88
N LEU A 199 13.99 -12.58 2.18
CA LEU A 199 13.73 -12.71 0.73
C LEU A 199 15.00 -12.54 -0.12
N GLU A 200 15.96 -11.74 0.36
CA GLU A 200 17.24 -11.47 -0.31
C GLU A 200 18.36 -12.42 0.15
N MET A 201 18.26 -12.99 1.36
CA MET A 201 19.30 -13.87 1.91
C MET A 201 19.33 -15.27 1.27
N GLU A 202 18.19 -15.82 0.88
CA GLU A 202 18.15 -17.15 0.25
C GLU A 202 18.82 -17.18 -1.14
N GLU A 203 19.00 -16.02 -1.79
CA GLU A 203 19.75 -15.91 -3.05
C GLU A 203 21.26 -16.10 -2.84
N LYS A 204 21.82 -15.68 -1.70
CA LYS A 204 23.26 -15.86 -1.41
C LYS A 204 23.65 -17.32 -1.21
N VAL A 205 22.71 -18.18 -0.84
CA VAL A 205 22.95 -19.61 -0.60
C VAL A 205 22.77 -20.44 -1.88
N ALA A 206 21.95 -19.97 -2.84
CA ALA A 206 21.73 -20.68 -4.10
C ALA A 206 22.84 -20.47 -5.16
N VAL A 207 23.74 -19.49 -4.96
CA VAL A 207 24.83 -19.13 -5.89
C VAL A 207 26.23 -19.52 -5.35
N SER A 208 26.29 -20.13 -4.15
CA SER A 208 27.52 -20.65 -3.53
C SER A 208 27.57 -22.17 -3.57
#